data_AF-A0A644YE77-F1
#
_entry.id   AF-A0A644YE77-F1
#
_cell.length_a   1.000
_cell.length_b   1.000
_cell.length_c   1.000
_cell.angle_alpha   90.00
_cell.angle_beta   90.00
_cell.angle_gamma   90.00
#
_symmetry.space_group_name_H-M   'P 1'
#
loop_
_entity.id
_entity.type
_entity.pdbx_description
1 polymer ?
#
loop_
_entity_poly.entity_id
_entity_poly.type
_entity_poly.pdbx_seq_one_letter_code
_entity_poly.pdbx_strand_id
1 'polypeptide(L)'
;MPFTTLQLIYNKGDTLNDIIFTTKELNTEEANETFEKDYRKAIGAHHRFDATDDGAIWIWNRFTQYLQQQKGMNILRTAIWIIGIFTLLSGIVGVSNIMLITVKERTREFGIRKALGAKPSSILWLIIIESVVITTLFGYIGMVAGIGATEYMNMVAGSQTMDTGMWTETVFLDPTVDVKIAIQATLTLIIAGTLAGFFPAKKAVSISPIEALRAE
;
A
#
# COMPACT_ATOMS: atom_id res chain seq x y z
N MET A 1 32.19 4.84 -22.05
CA MET A 1 32.89 5.40 -23.23
C MET A 1 32.71 6.92 -23.21
N PRO A 2 33.76 7.74 -23.36
CA PRO A 2 33.62 9.20 -23.46
C PRO A 2 32.76 9.61 -24.67
N PHE A 3 31.93 10.65 -24.52
CA PHE A 3 30.99 11.12 -25.56
C PHE A 3 31.71 11.48 -26.88
N THR A 4 32.86 12.13 -26.78
CA THR A 4 33.71 12.50 -27.92
C THR A 4 34.27 11.29 -28.67
N THR A 5 34.55 10.19 -27.97
CA THR A 5 35.01 8.93 -28.58
C THR A 5 33.89 8.23 -29.36
N LEU A 6 32.65 8.28 -28.86
CA LEU A 6 31.48 7.75 -29.57
C LEU A 6 31.16 8.57 -30.84
N GLN A 7 31.26 9.89 -30.80
CA GLN A 7 31.07 10.76 -31.97
C GLN A 7 32.06 10.46 -33.10
N LEU A 8 33.33 10.20 -32.76
CA LEU A 8 34.39 9.86 -33.72
C LEU A 8 34.19 8.47 -34.34
N ILE A 9 33.83 7.46 -33.54
CA ILE A 9 33.64 6.08 -34.03
C ILE A 9 32.45 5.98 -35.00
N TYR A 10 31.35 6.70 -34.72
CA TYR A 10 30.17 6.69 -35.58
C TYR A 10 30.14 7.80 -36.64
N ASN A 11 31.21 8.60 -36.73
CA ASN A 11 31.38 9.70 -37.70
C ASN A 11 30.16 10.64 -37.78
N LYS A 12 29.53 10.93 -36.63
CA LYS A 12 28.25 11.69 -36.56
C LYS A 12 28.41 13.21 -36.42
N GLY A 13 29.64 13.74 -36.35
CA GLY A 13 29.88 15.17 -36.18
C GLY A 13 29.03 15.78 -35.04
N ASP A 14 28.40 16.93 -35.31
CA ASP A 14 27.49 17.63 -34.40
C ASP A 14 26.00 17.27 -34.61
N THR A 15 25.68 16.20 -35.35
CA THR A 15 24.28 15.82 -35.61
C THR A 15 23.72 14.95 -34.49
N LEU A 16 22.59 15.36 -33.92
CA LEU A 16 21.80 14.57 -32.97
C LEU A 16 20.81 13.68 -33.74
N ASN A 17 20.89 12.37 -33.48
CA ASN A 17 19.97 11.40 -34.10
C ASN A 17 18.73 11.12 -33.25
N ASP A 18 18.88 11.03 -31.93
CA ASP A 18 17.81 10.69 -31.01
C ASP A 18 17.83 11.64 -29.82
N ILE A 19 16.64 12.13 -29.44
CA ILE A 19 16.45 12.91 -28.21
C ILE A 19 15.44 12.14 -27.36
N ILE A 20 15.86 11.72 -26.17
CA ILE A 20 15.00 11.08 -25.18
C ILE A 20 14.84 12.04 -24.02
N PHE A 21 13.61 12.42 -23.73
CA PHE A 21 13.28 13.28 -22.61
C PHE A 21 11.95 12.86 -21.99
N THR A 22 11.80 13.17 -20.71
CA THR A 22 10.56 12.93 -19.98
C THR A 22 9.90 14.26 -19.70
N THR A 23 8.63 14.39 -20.08
CA THR A 23 7.82 15.56 -19.75
C THR A 23 7.28 15.45 -18.33
N LYS A 24 7.26 16.57 -17.61
CA LYS A 24 6.54 16.69 -16.34
C LYS A 24 5.19 17.35 -16.63
N GLU A 25 4.15 16.95 -15.91
CA GLU A 25 2.81 17.59 -15.94
C GLU A 25 1.93 17.33 -17.18
N LEU A 26 2.32 16.43 -18.09
CA LEU A 26 1.39 15.87 -19.06
C LEU A 26 0.46 14.86 -18.37
N ASN A 27 -0.83 15.20 -18.27
CA ASN A 27 -1.81 14.38 -17.53
C ASN A 27 -2.95 13.84 -18.41
N THR A 28 -3.13 14.41 -19.60
CA THR A 28 -4.22 14.03 -20.52
C THR A 28 -3.68 13.72 -21.91
N GLU A 29 -4.40 12.86 -22.62
CA GLU A 29 -4.09 12.49 -24.00
C GLU A 29 -4.14 13.71 -24.94
N GLU A 30 -5.11 14.60 -24.73
CA GLU A 30 -5.25 15.86 -25.48
C GLU A 30 -4.06 16.81 -25.27
N ALA A 31 -3.56 16.92 -24.02
CA ALA A 31 -2.37 17.71 -23.73
C ALA A 31 -1.13 17.09 -24.39
N ASN A 32 -1.07 15.77 -24.47
CA ASN A 32 -0.01 15.06 -25.18
C ASN A 32 -0.02 15.31 -26.68
N GLU A 33 -1.19 15.21 -27.31
CA GLU A 33 -1.33 15.49 -28.74
C GLU A 33 -0.99 16.95 -29.08
N THR A 34 -1.41 17.89 -28.21
CA THR A 34 -1.08 19.31 -28.38
C THR A 34 0.42 19.54 -28.24
N PHE A 35 1.05 18.92 -27.24
CA PHE A 35 2.50 18.97 -27.05
C PHE A 35 3.26 18.43 -28.27
N GLU A 36 2.85 17.29 -28.83
CA GLU A 36 3.49 16.73 -30.03
C GLU A 36 3.39 17.67 -31.23
N LYS A 37 2.23 18.30 -31.43
CA LYS A 37 2.03 19.28 -32.50
C LYS A 37 2.92 20.53 -32.31
N ASP A 38 2.96 21.07 -31.10
CA ASP A 38 3.79 22.24 -30.79
C ASP A 38 5.28 21.93 -30.90
N TYR A 39 5.68 20.74 -30.46
CA TYR A 39 7.06 20.26 -30.59
C TYR A 39 7.46 20.15 -32.06
N ARG A 40 6.64 19.50 -32.90
CA ARG A 40 6.88 19.41 -34.35
C ARG A 40 6.96 20.77 -35.01
N LYS A 41 6.08 21.70 -34.63
CA LYS A 41 6.09 23.07 -35.16
C LYS A 41 7.36 23.82 -34.79
N ALA A 42 7.83 23.70 -33.55
CA ALA A 42 9.05 24.34 -33.08
C ALA A 42 10.28 23.78 -33.82
N ILE A 43 10.40 22.45 -33.93
CA ILE A 43 11.52 21.81 -34.63
C ILE A 43 11.46 22.09 -36.13
N GLY A 44 10.27 22.05 -36.75
CA GLY A 44 10.05 22.36 -38.17
C GLY A 44 10.47 23.78 -38.53
N ALA A 45 10.22 24.77 -37.66
CA ALA A 45 10.68 26.15 -37.85
C ALA A 45 12.22 26.27 -37.87
N HIS A 46 12.93 25.50 -37.04
CA HIS A 46 14.39 25.51 -36.99
C HIS A 46 15.04 24.71 -38.12
N HIS A 47 14.45 23.57 -38.50
CA HIS A 47 15.00 22.62 -39.48
C HIS A 47 14.38 22.71 -40.89
N ARG A 48 13.46 23.67 -41.11
CA ARG A 48 12.84 23.99 -42.41
C ARG A 48 12.07 22.81 -43.03
N PHE A 49 11.31 22.08 -42.22
CA PHE A 49 10.33 21.10 -42.71
C PHE A 49 8.92 21.52 -42.29
N ASP A 50 7.92 21.00 -43.01
CA ASP A 50 6.51 21.27 -42.71
C ASP A 50 6.08 20.55 -41.42
N ALA A 51 5.45 21.26 -40.49
CA ALA A 51 5.02 20.67 -39.22
C ALA A 51 4.01 19.52 -39.36
N THR A 52 3.33 19.43 -40.51
CA THR A 52 2.38 18.37 -40.85
C THR A 52 3.03 17.15 -41.51
N ASP A 53 4.32 17.23 -41.85
CA ASP A 53 5.06 16.10 -42.42
C ASP A 53 5.43 15.08 -41.34
N ASP A 54 4.62 14.03 -41.22
CA ASP A 54 4.83 12.89 -40.31
C ASP A 54 6.14 12.12 -40.59
N GLY A 55 6.71 12.23 -41.78
CA GLY A 55 7.95 11.55 -42.17
C GLY A 55 9.23 12.31 -41.79
N ALA A 56 9.12 13.61 -41.47
CA ALA A 56 10.27 14.46 -41.19
C ALA A 56 10.93 14.14 -39.83
N ILE A 57 10.12 13.82 -38.81
CA ILE A 57 10.61 13.39 -37.50
C ILE A 57 9.76 12.24 -36.94
N TRP A 58 10.44 11.16 -36.57
CA TRP A 58 9.79 10.03 -35.90
C TRP A 58 9.69 10.29 -34.39
N ILE A 59 8.46 10.36 -33.88
CA ILE A 59 8.18 10.53 -32.45
C ILE A 59 7.65 9.22 -31.91
N TRP A 60 8.39 8.59 -31.00
CA TRP A 60 7.92 7.41 -30.28
C TRP A 60 7.42 7.80 -28.89
N ASN A 61 6.12 8.10 -28.80
CA ASN A 61 5.51 8.49 -27.54
C ASN A 61 4.89 7.28 -26.82
N ARG A 62 5.28 7.08 -25.55
CA ARG A 62 4.75 6.02 -24.68
C ARG A 62 3.67 6.50 -23.70
N PHE A 63 3.15 7.73 -23.89
CA PHE A 63 2.24 8.37 -22.95
C PHE A 63 0.91 7.63 -22.81
N THR A 64 0.33 7.16 -23.91
CA THR A 64 -0.94 6.41 -23.88
C THR A 64 -0.76 5.05 -23.20
N GLN A 65 0.33 4.32 -23.48
CA GLN A 65 0.66 3.08 -22.77
C GLN A 65 0.90 3.34 -21.28
N TYR A 66 1.59 4.42 -20.93
CA TYR A 66 1.82 4.83 -19.54
C TYR A 66 0.50 5.10 -18.81
N LEU A 67 -0.42 5.85 -19.43
CA LEU A 67 -1.73 6.14 -18.84
C LEU A 67 -2.56 4.86 -18.64
N GLN A 68 -2.50 3.93 -19.60
CA GLN A 68 -3.18 2.64 -19.50
C GLN A 68 -2.57 1.76 -18.40
N GLN A 69 -1.24 1.73 -18.29
CA GLN A 69 -0.53 1.02 -17.22
C GLN A 69 -0.84 1.60 -15.84
N GLN A 70 -0.86 2.93 -15.71
CA GLN A 70 -1.28 3.65 -14.50
C GLN A 70 -2.72 3.31 -14.11
N LYS A 71 -3.66 3.29 -15.07
CA LYS A 71 -5.05 2.89 -14.83
C LYS A 71 -5.13 1.44 -14.31
N GLY A 72 -4.41 0.50 -14.94
CA GLY A 72 -4.35 -0.89 -14.51
C GLY A 72 -3.80 -1.03 -13.08
N MET A 73 -2.70 -0.34 -12.77
CA MET A 73 -2.09 -0.33 -11.45
C MET A 73 -3.03 0.27 -10.39
N ASN A 74 -3.76 1.34 -10.72
CA ASN A 74 -4.72 1.96 -9.82
C ASN A 74 -5.92 1.05 -9.50
N ILE A 75 -6.41 0.30 -10.48
CA ILE A 75 -7.47 -0.70 -10.27
C ILE A 75 -6.97 -1.79 -9.31
N LEU A 76 -5.79 -2.35 -9.56
CA LEU A 76 -5.20 -3.37 -8.70
C LEU A 76 -4.99 -2.85 -7.27
N ARG A 77 -4.42 -1.65 -7.12
CA ARG A 77 -4.22 -1.00 -5.82
C ARG A 77 -5.53 -0.83 -5.07
N THR A 78 -6.58 -0.41 -5.76
CA THR A 78 -7.91 -0.23 -5.17
C THR A 78 -8.52 -1.57 -4.72
N ALA A 79 -8.40 -2.61 -5.54
CA ALA A 79 -8.86 -3.95 -5.20
C ALA A 79 -8.16 -4.51 -3.95
N ILE A 80 -6.84 -4.35 -3.84
CA ILE A 80 -6.06 -4.77 -2.66
C ILE A 80 -6.53 -4.03 -1.41
N TRP A 81 -6.77 -2.73 -1.49
CA TRP A 81 -7.30 -1.95 -0.36
C TRP A 81 -8.66 -2.46 0.10
N ILE A 82 -9.57 -2.75 -0.84
CA ILE A 82 -10.89 -3.30 -0.54
C ILE A 82 -10.75 -4.63 0.20
N ILE A 83 -9.98 -5.57 -0.37
CA ILE A 83 -9.76 -6.90 0.23
C ILE A 83 -9.14 -6.76 1.62
N GLY A 84 -8.11 -5.92 1.77
CA GLY A 84 -7.44 -5.69 3.06
C GLY A 84 -8.38 -5.16 4.14
N ILE A 85 -9.27 -4.23 3.80
CA ILE A 85 -10.29 -3.72 4.75
C ILE A 85 -11.26 -4.83 5.15
N PHE A 86 -11.77 -5.62 4.20
CA PHE A 86 -12.69 -6.72 4.52
C PHE A 86 -12.02 -7.81 5.37
N THR A 87 -10.77 -8.15 5.09
CA THR A 87 -9.99 -9.08 5.91
C THR A 87 -9.79 -8.54 7.33
N LEU A 88 -9.46 -7.26 7.48
CA LEU A 88 -9.33 -6.63 8.79
C LEU A 88 -10.65 -6.65 9.57
N LEU A 89 -11.77 -6.31 8.92
CA LEU A 89 -13.10 -6.35 9.53
C LEU A 89 -13.48 -7.76 9.97
N SER A 90 -13.22 -8.78 9.15
CA SER A 90 -13.43 -10.18 9.51
C SER A 90 -12.60 -10.58 10.74
N GLY A 91 -11.35 -10.14 10.81
CA GLY A 91 -10.47 -10.34 11.97
C GLY A 91 -11.02 -9.68 13.25
N ILE A 92 -11.51 -8.44 13.15
CA ILE A 92 -12.13 -7.71 14.28
C ILE A 92 -13.31 -8.49 14.83
N VAL A 93 -14.19 -9.01 13.97
CA VAL A 93 -15.34 -9.82 14.37
C VAL A 93 -14.90 -11.12 15.05
N GLY A 94 -13.87 -11.79 14.51
CA GLY A 94 -13.31 -13.00 15.09
C GLY A 94 -12.77 -12.78 16.52
N VAL A 95 -11.94 -11.75 16.71
CA VAL A 95 -11.39 -11.38 18.02
C VAL A 95 -12.51 -10.98 18.98
N SER A 96 -13.50 -10.22 18.52
CA SER A 96 -14.66 -9.81 19.33
C SER A 96 -15.43 -11.03 19.86
N ASN A 97 -15.62 -12.05 19.03
CA ASN A 97 -16.36 -13.26 19.40
C ASN A 97 -15.63 -14.08 20.47
N ILE A 98 -14.32 -14.26 20.32
CA ILE A 98 -13.50 -14.95 21.33
C ILE A 98 -13.55 -14.17 22.64
N MET A 99 -13.38 -12.85 22.58
CA MET A 99 -13.40 -12.00 23.77
C MET A 99 -14.77 -12.01 24.47
N LEU A 100 -15.88 -12.15 23.74
CA LEU A 100 -17.21 -12.37 24.33
C LEU A 100 -17.29 -13.68 25.13
N ILE A 101 -16.67 -14.76 24.64
CA ILE A 101 -16.62 -16.05 25.35
C ILE A 101 -15.75 -15.90 26.61
N THR A 102 -14.56 -15.33 26.49
CA THR A 102 -13.65 -15.09 27.63
C THR A 102 -14.29 -14.23 28.71
N VAL A 103 -15.06 -13.21 28.32
CA VAL A 103 -15.81 -12.38 29.27
C VAL A 103 -16.85 -13.20 30.04
N LYS A 104 -17.54 -14.12 29.36
CA LYS A 104 -18.53 -15.00 30.00
C LYS A 104 -17.87 -15.93 31.01
N GLU A 105 -16.74 -16.56 30.66
CA GLU A 105 -15.98 -17.43 31.57
C GLU A 105 -15.48 -16.69 32.81
N ARG A 106 -15.07 -15.42 32.64
CA ARG A 106 -14.54 -14.57 33.73
C ARG A 106 -15.60 -13.70 34.40
N THR A 107 -16.89 -13.98 34.18
CA THR A 107 -18.00 -13.16 34.73
C THR A 107 -17.94 -13.05 36.26
N ARG A 108 -17.68 -14.17 36.95
CA ARG A 108 -17.59 -14.21 38.42
C ARG A 108 -16.44 -13.36 38.95
N GLU A 109 -15.29 -13.38 38.28
CA GLU A 109 -14.12 -12.55 38.65
C GLU A 109 -14.45 -11.06 38.55
N PHE A 110 -15.11 -10.65 37.46
CA PHE A 110 -15.55 -9.26 37.26
C PHE A 110 -16.63 -8.87 38.27
N GLY A 111 -17.53 -9.78 38.62
CA GLY A 111 -18.55 -9.60 39.65
C GLY A 111 -17.95 -9.33 41.03
N ILE A 112 -16.96 -10.13 41.44
CA ILE A 112 -16.24 -9.96 42.72
C ILE A 112 -15.50 -8.63 42.74
N ARG A 113 -14.78 -8.27 41.67
CA ARG A 113 -14.08 -6.97 41.56
C ARG A 113 -15.06 -5.80 41.69
N LYS A 114 -16.22 -5.88 41.04
CA LYS A 114 -17.25 -4.84 41.10
C LYS A 114 -17.87 -4.76 42.51
N ALA A 115 -18.08 -5.88 43.19
CA ALA A 115 -18.57 -5.91 44.58
C ALA A 115 -17.57 -5.29 45.57
N LEU A 116 -16.27 -5.41 45.29
CA LEU A 116 -15.19 -4.76 46.06
C LEU A 116 -15.01 -3.26 45.71
N GLY A 117 -15.86 -2.70 44.85
CA GLY A 117 -15.84 -1.26 44.52
C GLY A 117 -15.07 -0.88 43.26
N ALA A 118 -14.65 -1.83 42.42
CA ALA A 118 -14.01 -1.50 41.15
C ALA A 118 -14.95 -0.72 40.23
N LYS A 119 -14.46 0.40 39.68
CA LYS A 119 -15.24 1.23 38.75
C LYS A 119 -15.53 0.46 37.45
N PRO A 120 -16.75 0.56 36.88
CA PRO A 120 -17.11 0.04 35.57
C PRO A 120 -16.08 0.34 34.46
N SER A 121 -15.52 1.55 34.47
CA SER A 121 -14.49 1.98 33.52
C SER A 121 -13.17 1.22 33.65
N SER A 122 -12.81 0.73 34.84
CA SER A 122 -11.59 -0.07 35.05
C SER A 122 -11.70 -1.44 34.38
N ILE A 123 -12.88 -2.06 34.40
CA ILE A 123 -13.13 -3.34 33.74
C ILE A 123 -13.16 -3.13 32.22
N LEU A 124 -13.78 -2.04 31.76
CA LEU A 124 -13.79 -1.67 30.34
C LEU A 124 -12.37 -1.53 29.78
N TRP A 125 -11.52 -0.73 30.45
CA TRP A 125 -10.14 -0.49 30.03
C TRP A 125 -9.30 -1.76 30.05
N LEU A 126 -9.49 -2.63 31.05
CA LEU A 126 -8.78 -3.91 31.12
C LEU A 126 -9.02 -4.74 29.86
N ILE A 127 -10.29 -4.91 29.46
CA ILE A 127 -10.67 -5.72 28.30
C ILE A 127 -10.20 -5.07 27.00
N ILE A 128 -10.33 -3.74 26.86
CA ILE A 128 -9.84 -3.03 25.68
C ILE A 128 -8.33 -3.19 25.53
N ILE A 129 -7.57 -3.05 26.62
CA ILE A 129 -6.11 -3.23 26.60
C ILE A 129 -5.77 -4.68 26.26
N GLU A 130 -6.47 -5.66 26.84
CA GLU A 130 -6.28 -7.09 26.51
C GLU A 130 -6.50 -7.35 25.01
N SER A 131 -7.57 -6.80 24.41
CA SER A 131 -7.81 -6.87 22.97
C SER A 131 -6.73 -6.18 22.15
N VAL A 132 -6.33 -4.96 22.50
CA VAL A 132 -5.30 -4.21 21.77
C VAL A 132 -3.95 -4.95 21.82
N VAL A 133 -3.57 -5.50 22.97
CA VAL A 133 -2.33 -6.27 23.12
C VAL A 133 -2.36 -7.51 22.23
N ILE A 134 -3.46 -8.25 22.22
CA ILE A 134 -3.62 -9.43 21.34
C ILE A 134 -3.53 -9.00 19.87
N THR A 135 -4.29 -8.00 19.45
CA THR A 135 -4.31 -7.55 18.04
C THR A 135 -2.96 -7.00 17.59
N THR A 136 -2.26 -6.24 18.43
CA THR A 136 -0.94 -5.69 18.10
C THR A 136 0.14 -6.75 18.08
N LEU A 137 0.12 -7.72 18.99
CA LEU A 137 1.09 -8.82 19.03
C LEU A 137 0.94 -9.72 17.80
N PHE A 138 -0.27 -10.18 17.48
CA PHE A 138 -0.50 -10.97 16.27
C PHE A 138 -0.31 -10.15 14.99
N GLY A 139 -0.65 -8.86 15.00
CA GLY A 139 -0.38 -7.95 13.89
C GLY A 139 1.11 -7.77 13.62
N TYR A 140 1.94 -7.68 14.67
CA TYR A 140 3.39 -7.64 14.54
C TYR A 140 3.95 -8.95 13.95
N ILE A 141 3.48 -10.09 14.45
CA ILE A 141 3.84 -11.40 13.89
C ILE A 141 3.45 -11.49 12.41
N GLY A 142 2.25 -11.04 12.05
CA GLY A 142 1.78 -11.00 10.67
C GLY A 142 2.62 -10.09 9.77
N MET A 143 3.05 -8.94 10.29
CA MET A 143 3.95 -8.02 9.57
C MET A 143 5.32 -8.66 9.30
N VAL A 144 5.93 -9.29 10.32
CA VAL A 144 7.21 -9.99 10.17
C VAL A 144 7.08 -11.16 9.18
N ALA A 145 6.00 -11.94 9.27
CA ALA A 145 5.72 -13.01 8.33
C ALA A 145 5.50 -12.50 6.89
N GLY A 146 4.84 -11.34 6.73
CA GLY A 146 4.65 -10.69 5.43
C GLY A 146 5.96 -10.21 4.79
N ILE A 147 6.86 -9.63 5.60
CA ILE A 147 8.22 -9.27 5.17
C ILE A 147 8.98 -10.53 4.77
N GLY A 148 8.96 -11.57 5.62
CA GLY A 148 9.62 -12.85 5.32
C GLY A 148 9.08 -13.54 4.06
N ALA A 149 7.77 -13.47 3.81
CA ALA A 149 7.18 -14.00 2.58
C ALA A 149 7.64 -13.21 1.34
N THR A 150 7.80 -11.89 1.47
CA THR A 150 8.27 -11.03 0.38
C THR A 150 9.75 -11.27 0.08
N GLU A 151 10.58 -11.44 1.12
CA GLU A 151 11.99 -11.80 0.99
C GLU A 151 12.14 -13.21 0.39
N TYR A 152 11.31 -14.16 0.80
CA TYR A 152 11.26 -15.50 0.19
C TYR A 152 10.88 -15.45 -1.29
N MET A 153 9.87 -14.66 -1.65
CA MET A 153 9.51 -14.46 -3.06
C MET A 153 10.64 -13.81 -3.86
N ASN A 154 11.36 -12.85 -3.27
CA ASN A 154 12.54 -12.26 -3.90
C ASN A 154 13.67 -13.29 -4.10
N MET A 155 13.90 -14.18 -3.14
CA MET A 155 14.90 -15.24 -3.29
C MET A 155 14.54 -16.23 -4.42
N VAL A 156 13.25 -16.57 -4.57
CA VAL A 156 12.78 -17.56 -5.55
C VAL A 156 12.58 -16.96 -6.95
N ALA A 157 12.12 -15.72 -7.04
CA ALA A 157 11.75 -15.05 -8.30
C ALA A 157 12.66 -13.87 -8.68
N GLY A 158 13.54 -13.40 -7.80
CA GLY A 158 14.42 -12.23 -8.04
C GLY A 158 15.54 -12.47 -9.06
N SER A 159 15.71 -13.70 -9.54
CA SER A 159 16.55 -14.04 -10.69
C SER A 159 15.84 -13.85 -12.05
N GLN A 160 14.54 -13.57 -12.06
CA GLN A 160 13.77 -13.25 -13.26
C GLN A 160 13.97 -11.77 -13.61
N THR A 161 15.07 -11.46 -14.29
CA THR A 161 15.23 -10.18 -14.98
C THR A 161 14.23 -10.15 -16.14
N MET A 162 13.19 -9.32 -16.03
CA MET A 162 12.34 -9.02 -17.19
C MET A 162 13.10 -8.03 -18.07
N ASP A 163 13.62 -8.54 -19.19
CA ASP A 163 14.29 -7.72 -20.19
C ASP A 163 13.25 -6.83 -20.90
N THR A 164 13.23 -5.54 -20.52
CA THR A 164 12.45 -4.47 -21.19
C THR A 164 13.33 -3.70 -22.18
N GLY A 165 14.27 -4.40 -22.82
CA GLY A 165 15.06 -3.90 -23.94
C GLY A 165 16.25 -3.05 -23.49
N MET A 166 16.03 -1.76 -23.18
CA MET A 166 17.13 -0.80 -22.91
C MET A 166 17.38 -0.57 -21.41
N TRP A 167 16.55 -1.16 -20.54
CA TRP A 167 16.64 -1.02 -19.08
C TRP A 167 16.35 -2.37 -18.42
N THR A 168 17.30 -2.85 -17.62
CA THR A 168 17.11 -4.02 -16.76
C THR A 168 16.40 -3.55 -15.50
N GLU A 169 15.06 -3.61 -15.49
CA GLU A 169 14.30 -3.35 -14.27
C GLU A 169 14.10 -4.67 -13.52
N THR A 170 14.64 -4.75 -12.31
CA THR A 170 14.34 -5.87 -11.41
C THR A 170 12.89 -5.74 -10.94
N VAL A 171 12.10 -6.79 -11.16
CA VAL A 171 10.64 -6.84 -10.87
C VAL A 171 10.31 -6.50 -9.40
N PHE A 172 11.28 -6.67 -8.50
CA PHE A 172 11.20 -6.30 -7.09
C PHE A 172 12.34 -5.33 -6.75
N LEU A 173 12.18 -4.05 -7.08
CA LEU A 173 13.07 -3.00 -6.58
C LEU A 173 12.69 -2.72 -5.10
N ASP A 174 13.56 -3.09 -4.17
CA ASP A 174 13.49 -2.81 -2.73
C ASP A 174 12.11 -3.07 -2.06
N PRO A 175 11.83 -4.31 -1.57
CA PRO A 175 10.70 -4.58 -0.70
C PRO A 175 10.92 -4.02 0.71
N THR A 176 11.38 -2.78 0.83
CA THR A 176 11.52 -2.10 2.11
C THR A 176 10.18 -1.51 2.50
N VAL A 177 9.62 -2.00 3.61
CA VAL A 177 8.48 -1.36 4.26
C VAL A 177 8.96 -0.02 4.82
N ASP A 178 8.51 1.09 4.24
CA ASP A 178 8.78 2.43 4.79
C ASP A 178 8.30 2.47 6.25
N VAL A 179 9.12 3.02 7.14
CA VAL A 179 8.79 3.24 8.56
C VAL A 179 7.44 3.95 8.70
N LYS A 180 7.08 4.83 7.77
CA LYS A 180 5.76 5.49 7.73
C LYS A 180 4.62 4.49 7.57
N ILE A 181 4.77 3.49 6.71
CA ILE A 181 3.77 2.44 6.49
C ILE A 181 3.65 1.57 7.74
N ALA A 182 4.78 1.22 8.37
CA ALA A 182 4.77 0.45 9.62
C ALA A 182 4.04 1.20 10.76
N ILE A 183 4.25 2.51 10.88
CA ILE A 183 3.53 3.36 11.85
C ILE A 183 2.03 3.38 11.53
N GLN A 184 1.64 3.59 10.28
CA GLN A 184 0.23 3.60 9.86
C GLN A 184 -0.45 2.24 10.11
N ALA A 185 0.24 1.14 9.82
CA ALA A 185 -0.24 -0.21 10.09
C ALA A 185 -0.44 -0.44 11.60
N THR A 186 0.51 -0.03 12.42
CA THR A 186 0.43 -0.14 13.88
C THR A 186 -0.76 0.66 14.45
N LEU A 187 -0.95 1.89 13.97
CA LEU A 187 -2.11 2.70 14.36
C LEU A 187 -3.43 2.04 13.96
N THR A 188 -3.48 1.46 12.76
CA THR A 188 -4.65 0.74 12.27
C THR A 188 -4.96 -0.48 13.14
N LEU A 189 -3.94 -1.22 13.59
CA LEU A 189 -4.09 -2.36 14.50
C LEU A 189 -4.60 -1.93 15.89
N ILE A 190 -4.14 -0.80 16.42
CA ILE A 190 -4.63 -0.26 17.71
C ILE A 190 -6.11 0.10 17.60
N ILE A 191 -6.51 0.76 16.51
CA ILE A 191 -7.92 1.09 16.25
C ILE A 191 -8.74 -0.18 16.13
N ALA A 192 -8.29 -1.16 15.33
CA ALA A 192 -8.96 -2.43 15.14
C ALA A 192 -9.12 -3.21 16.46
N GLY A 193 -8.07 -3.31 17.27
CA GLY A 193 -8.11 -3.99 18.57
C GLY A 193 -9.03 -3.29 19.57
N THR A 194 -9.08 -1.96 19.55
CA THR A 194 -10.01 -1.18 20.36
C THR A 194 -11.46 -1.46 19.95
N LEU A 195 -11.75 -1.45 18.65
CA LEU A 195 -13.08 -1.76 18.13
C LEU A 195 -13.50 -3.20 18.47
N ALA A 196 -12.57 -4.16 18.35
CA ALA A 196 -12.82 -5.55 18.69
C ALA A 196 -13.13 -5.75 20.17
N GLY A 197 -12.41 -5.06 21.06
CA GLY A 197 -12.59 -5.15 22.50
C GLY A 197 -13.81 -4.37 23.02
N PHE A 198 -14.27 -3.36 22.30
CA PHE A 198 -15.30 -2.43 22.79
C PHE A 198 -16.65 -3.12 23.06
N PHE A 199 -17.13 -3.93 22.12
CA PHE A 199 -18.41 -4.63 22.26
C PHE A 199 -18.42 -5.62 23.45
N PRO A 200 -17.46 -6.57 23.58
CA PRO A 200 -17.39 -7.46 24.72
C PRO A 200 -17.14 -6.72 26.04
N ALA A 201 -16.31 -5.68 26.05
CA ALA A 201 -16.07 -4.88 27.25
C ALA A 201 -17.35 -4.21 27.75
N LYS A 202 -18.15 -3.64 26.84
CA LYS A 202 -19.46 -3.05 27.17
C LYS A 202 -20.41 -4.11 27.76
N LYS A 203 -20.40 -5.33 27.21
CA LYS A 203 -21.21 -6.44 27.73
C LYS A 203 -20.77 -6.85 29.13
N ALA A 204 -19.46 -7.00 29.38
CA ALA A 204 -18.91 -7.34 30.70
C ALA A 204 -19.35 -6.34 31.79
N VAL A 205 -19.27 -5.05 31.46
CA VAL A 205 -19.59 -3.98 32.40
C VAL A 205 -21.09 -3.92 32.73
N SER A 206 -21.96 -4.37 31.83
CA SER A 206 -23.41 -4.39 32.06
C SER A 206 -23.89 -5.47 33.03
N ILE A 207 -23.08 -6.48 33.33
CA ILE A 207 -23.48 -7.58 34.23
C ILE A 207 -23.48 -7.11 35.69
N SER A 208 -24.57 -7.35 36.41
CA SER A 208 -24.68 -6.95 37.83
C SER A 208 -23.86 -7.88 38.74
N PRO A 209 -23.31 -7.38 39.88
CA PRO A 209 -22.59 -8.22 40.83
C PRO A 209 -23.42 -9.38 41.37
N ILE A 210 -24.72 -9.14 41.57
CA ILE A 210 -25.66 -10.14 42.11
C ILE A 210 -25.85 -11.28 41.09
N GLU A 211 -26.07 -10.97 39.82
CA GLU A 211 -26.17 -11.97 38.76
C GLU A 211 -24.85 -12.74 38.58
N ALA A 212 -23.71 -12.04 38.66
CA ALA A 212 -22.39 -12.66 38.51
C ALA A 212 -22.05 -13.66 39.64
N LEU A 213 -22.62 -13.49 40.84
CA LEU A 213 -22.44 -14.40 41.98
C LEU A 213 -23.50 -15.51 42.02
N ARG A 214 -24.66 -15.29 41.38
CA ARG A 214 -25.78 -16.25 41.32
C ARG A 214 -25.67 -17.21 40.12
N ALA A 215 -24.80 -16.94 39.16
CA ALA A 215 -24.53 -17.81 38.03
C ALA A 215 -23.81 -19.10 38.47
N GLU A 216 -24.60 -20.04 39.00
CA GLU A 216 -24.43 -21.49 38.86
C GLU A 216 -25.65 -22.04 38.10
#